data_AF-A0A9P6QVF4-F1
#
_entry.id   AF-A0A9P6QVF4-F1
#
_cell.length_a   1.000
_cell.length_b   1.000
_cell.length_c   1.000
_cell.angle_alpha   90.00
_cell.angle_beta   90.00
_cell.angle_gamma   90.00
#
_symmetry.space_group_name_H-M   'P 1'
#
loop_
_entity.id
_entity.type
_entity.pdbx_description
1 polymer ?
#
loop_
_entity_poly.entity_id
_entity_poly.type
_entity_poly.pdbx_seq_one_letter_code
_entity_poly.pdbx_strand_id
1 'polypeptide(L)'
;MAITVVIVNPSSISLNAGDIVLNLVYKDVVLGTVTMPNLAIVPGANTINATSTINPAASPEGIELLTLYTSGAGAAVNIVGTPTSTAVDSLSLAFAALNIGSQIPGLETKLLAGASLVVLDTTLVNGIAQTVVTINNPFVPPMSILSIDSTITYSGATVGTVVSTFDQPIVVPGTGQGSLTAGLALNTNPADLVTLIRAQAVKNGLNTDAFDGLLSLQSGGNPPASLFVNFNVGDFVIKAMSGLVVDITLTTTVKVGDYLVTIPYTQTGVPTATDQSVLKLIPIVGTPIAQVLVEGSVLAFDSIVINSPAETSFATDLSGAITNTGPLDAQIAFPNAVVVSYNGKAIGSMMMPTLNATANQGASLNLTGVAFTVTDVAAFSDFNVFALNNEKFDWVISTDGVVVTAMGVALPGVSLTKTITLDGFNKLAGLVLNSYIINTIDDAGMHMVISATLANPSTIGMTIPLSTFNTGFHGLTLGPAVAAGLVLVPHGSSSFALNATIATGLGDFRPILTGIFQNAIGGVPTPLDAQGTGAP
;
A
#
# COMPACT_ATOMS: atom_id res chain seq x y z
N MET A 1 46.65 3.68 26.29
CA MET A 1 45.63 4.67 26.72
C MET A 1 46.30 5.72 27.59
N ALA A 2 45.85 6.98 27.55
CA ALA A 2 46.31 7.98 28.53
C ALA A 2 45.51 7.82 29.82
N ILE A 3 46.18 7.84 30.97
CA ILE A 3 45.54 7.81 32.29
C ILE A 3 46.13 8.94 33.14
N THR A 4 45.25 9.71 33.77
CA THR A 4 45.66 10.74 34.72
C THR A 4 45.75 10.11 36.09
N VAL A 5 46.90 10.23 36.73
CA VAL A 5 47.15 9.66 38.06
C VAL A 5 47.48 10.80 39.02
N VAL A 6 46.87 10.78 40.21
CA VAL A 6 47.17 11.75 41.25
C VAL A 6 47.94 11.05 42.36
N ILE A 7 49.18 11.48 42.61
CA ILE A 7 50.01 11.01 43.71
C ILE A 7 50.19 12.15 44.71
N VAL A 8 49.80 11.92 45.96
CA VAL A 8 50.01 12.88 47.04
C VAL A 8 51.29 12.54 47.79
N ASN A 9 52.24 13.47 47.81
CA ASN A 9 53.45 13.36 48.60
C ASN A 9 53.27 14.13 49.92
N PRO A 10 53.10 13.43 51.05
CA PRO A 10 52.92 14.07 52.35
C PRO A 10 54.23 14.59 52.95
N SER A 11 55.39 14.28 52.34
CA SER A 11 56.69 14.70 52.86
C SER A 11 57.05 16.12 52.41
N SER A 12 58.07 16.69 53.06
CA SER A 12 58.71 17.95 52.64
C SER A 12 59.80 17.77 51.58
N ILE A 13 59.99 16.54 51.07
CA ILE A 13 61.09 16.19 50.16
C ILE A 13 60.54 15.97 48.75
N SER A 14 61.20 16.57 47.76
CA SER A 14 60.94 16.29 46.35
C SER A 14 61.79 15.10 45.88
N LEU A 15 61.20 14.23 45.06
CA LEU A 15 61.84 13.06 44.47
C LEU A 15 61.84 13.20 42.94
N ASN A 16 62.96 12.88 42.30
CA ASN A 16 63.01 12.60 40.88
C ASN A 16 63.37 11.12 40.72
N ALA A 17 62.45 10.31 40.21
CA ALA A 17 62.55 8.86 40.17
C ALA A 17 62.80 8.30 38.76
N GLY A 18 62.95 9.17 37.75
CA GLY A 18 63.06 8.75 36.35
C GLY A 18 61.79 8.06 35.84
N ASP A 19 61.94 7.17 34.87
CA ASP A 19 60.82 6.42 34.32
C ASP A 19 60.37 5.32 35.29
N ILE A 20 59.07 5.30 35.59
CA ILE A 20 58.46 4.33 36.50
C ILE A 20 57.43 3.48 35.76
N VAL A 21 57.50 2.16 35.94
CA VAL A 21 56.55 1.21 35.36
C VAL A 21 55.83 0.46 36.46
N LEU A 22 54.51 0.63 36.54
CA LEU A 22 53.65 0.02 37.55
C LEU A 22 52.70 -0.97 36.87
N ASN A 23 52.13 -1.90 37.62
CA ASN A 23 51.10 -2.79 37.13
C ASN A 23 49.74 -2.09 37.15
N LEU A 24 48.96 -2.24 36.08
CA LEU A 24 47.54 -1.91 36.07
C LEU A 24 46.75 -3.12 36.54
N VAL A 25 45.96 -2.96 37.60
CA VAL A 25 45.20 -4.01 38.26
C VAL A 25 43.71 -3.68 38.24
N TYR A 26 42.88 -4.63 37.81
CA TYR A 26 41.42 -4.56 37.89
C TYR A 26 40.91 -5.82 38.57
N LYS A 27 40.10 -5.68 39.64
CA LYS A 27 39.62 -6.80 40.46
C LYS A 27 40.72 -7.80 40.84
N ASP A 28 41.84 -7.27 41.33
CA ASP A 28 43.03 -8.03 41.75
C ASP A 28 43.78 -8.79 40.64
N VAL A 29 43.41 -8.62 39.37
CA VAL A 29 44.11 -9.19 38.21
C VAL A 29 44.99 -8.14 37.54
N VAL A 30 46.26 -8.47 37.31
CA VAL A 30 47.19 -7.62 36.54
C VAL A 30 46.84 -7.71 35.05
N LEU A 31 46.37 -6.61 34.48
CA LEU A 31 45.92 -6.54 33.09
C LEU A 31 46.92 -5.88 32.14
N GLY A 32 47.95 -5.25 32.70
CA GLY A 32 48.98 -4.59 31.91
C GLY A 32 49.85 -3.68 32.76
N THR A 33 50.43 -2.66 32.12
CA THR A 33 51.37 -1.74 32.78
C THR A 33 50.96 -0.29 32.59
N VAL A 34 51.35 0.54 33.55
CA VAL A 34 51.26 2.00 33.51
C VAL A 34 52.68 2.56 33.56
N THR A 35 53.06 3.31 32.54
CA THR A 35 54.35 3.99 32.45
C THR A 35 54.19 5.47 32.78
N MET A 36 54.96 5.93 33.75
CA MET A 36 55.07 7.33 34.16
C MET A 36 56.46 7.84 33.76
N PRO A 37 56.59 8.55 32.62
CA PRO A 37 57.88 9.02 32.17
C PRO A 37 58.40 10.17 33.04
N ASN A 38 59.69 10.15 33.37
CA ASN A 38 60.39 11.19 34.14
C ASN A 38 59.63 11.65 35.40
N LEU A 39 59.18 10.69 36.22
CA LEU A 39 58.38 10.95 37.39
C LEU A 39 59.12 11.83 38.39
N ALA A 40 58.65 13.07 38.54
CA ALA A 40 59.05 14.00 39.58
C ALA A 40 57.88 14.23 40.53
N ILE A 41 58.12 14.04 41.82
CA ILE A 41 57.11 14.16 42.87
C ILE A 41 57.55 15.28 43.82
N VAL A 42 56.78 16.35 43.92
CA VAL A 42 57.00 17.45 44.87
C VAL A 42 56.04 17.34 46.06
N PRO A 43 56.31 17.98 47.21
CA PRO A 43 55.36 18.04 48.33
C PRO A 43 53.95 18.48 47.88
N GLY A 44 52.92 17.76 48.32
CA GLY A 44 51.53 17.99 47.92
C GLY A 44 51.04 17.06 46.80
N ALA A 45 49.97 17.48 46.12
CA ALA A 45 49.36 16.69 45.06
C ALA A 45 50.12 16.85 43.73
N ASN A 46 50.43 15.72 43.09
CA ASN A 46 51.12 15.65 41.81
C ASN A 46 50.19 14.98 40.80
N THR A 47 49.84 15.70 39.73
CA THR A 47 49.04 15.15 38.62
C THR A 47 49.99 14.68 37.52
N ILE A 48 49.94 13.39 37.22
CA ILE A 48 50.87 12.73 36.30
C ILE A 48 50.09 12.21 35.09
N ASN A 49 50.56 12.58 33.90
CA ASN A 49 50.08 12.01 32.66
C ASN A 49 50.85 10.71 32.39
N ALA A 50 50.19 9.58 32.59
CA ALA A 50 50.78 8.27 32.39
C ALA A 50 50.20 7.60 31.13
N THR A 51 50.96 6.68 30.55
CA THR A 51 50.50 5.82 29.45
C THR A 51 50.30 4.41 29.94
N SER A 52 49.16 3.83 29.62
CA SER A 52 48.81 2.45 29.95
C SER A 52 48.86 1.56 28.71
N THR A 53 49.43 0.37 28.88
CA THR A 53 49.24 -0.78 27.99
C THR A 53 48.38 -1.81 28.71
N ILE A 54 47.42 -2.41 28.00
CA ILE A 54 46.49 -3.40 28.54
C ILE A 54 46.43 -4.54 27.54
N ASN A 55 46.38 -5.79 28.02
CA ASN A 55 46.06 -6.95 27.21
C ASN A 55 44.68 -7.51 27.62
N PRO A 56 43.57 -7.01 27.04
CA PRO A 56 42.23 -7.37 27.49
C PRO A 56 41.92 -8.87 27.34
N ALA A 57 42.48 -9.53 26.33
CA ALA A 57 42.24 -10.95 26.09
C ALA A 57 43.02 -11.89 27.03
N ALA A 58 43.87 -11.36 27.91
CA ALA A 58 44.61 -12.19 28.85
C ALA A 58 43.72 -12.78 29.96
N SER A 59 42.57 -12.17 30.26
CA SER A 59 41.66 -12.67 31.31
C SER A 59 40.20 -12.21 31.10
N PRO A 60 39.22 -12.87 31.74
CA PRO A 60 37.83 -12.42 31.75
C PRO A 60 37.65 -10.98 32.25
N GLU A 61 38.42 -10.58 33.27
CA GLU A 61 38.41 -9.23 33.84
C GLU A 61 38.93 -8.19 32.85
N GLY A 62 39.89 -8.56 31.99
CA GLY A 62 40.35 -7.72 30.90
C GLY A 62 39.28 -7.46 29.85
N ILE A 63 38.52 -8.49 29.47
CA ILE A 63 37.36 -8.37 28.58
C ILE A 63 36.25 -7.53 29.22
N GLU A 64 35.99 -7.73 30.51
CA GLU A 64 35.04 -6.92 31.26
C GLU A 64 35.46 -5.44 31.27
N LEU A 65 36.74 -5.14 31.55
CA LEU A 65 37.27 -3.77 31.56
C LEU A 65 37.13 -3.10 30.18
N LEU A 66 37.43 -3.82 29.10
CA LEU A 66 37.23 -3.33 27.75
C LEU A 66 35.75 -3.11 27.43
N THR A 67 34.86 -3.95 27.95
CA THR A 67 33.40 -3.79 27.82
C THR A 67 32.89 -2.56 28.57
N LEU A 68 33.36 -2.31 29.79
CA LEU A 68 33.04 -1.11 30.57
C LEU A 68 33.57 0.18 29.92
N TYR A 69 34.76 0.10 29.33
CA TYR A 69 35.31 1.21 28.55
C TYR A 69 34.42 1.51 27.34
N THR A 70 34.14 0.50 26.51
CA THR A 70 33.40 0.69 25.24
C THR A 70 31.91 1.00 25.43
N SER A 71 31.31 0.63 26.57
CA SER A 71 29.94 1.01 26.93
C SER A 71 29.82 2.41 27.55
N GLY A 72 30.94 3.11 27.78
CA GLY A 72 30.93 4.46 28.36
C GLY A 72 30.83 4.51 29.90
N ALA A 73 30.73 3.36 30.58
CA ALA A 73 30.62 3.31 32.04
C ALA A 73 31.93 3.69 32.76
N GLY A 74 33.07 3.33 32.16
CA GLY A 74 34.37 3.43 32.83
C GLY A 74 34.53 2.39 33.95
N ALA A 75 35.69 2.38 34.60
CA ALA A 75 36.00 1.42 35.65
C ALA A 75 37.06 1.93 36.63
N ALA A 76 36.88 1.59 37.91
CA ALA A 76 37.89 1.80 38.93
C ALA A 76 39.02 0.78 38.77
N VAL A 77 40.26 1.25 38.76
CA VAL A 77 41.46 0.43 38.61
C VAL A 77 42.48 0.81 39.67
N ASN A 78 43.37 -0.12 40.01
CA ASN A 78 44.50 0.16 40.88
C ASN A 78 45.80 0.15 40.06
N ILE A 79 46.70 1.05 40.41
CA ILE A 79 48.04 1.11 39.85
C ILE A 79 48.99 0.69 40.96
N VAL A 80 49.54 -0.51 40.84
CA VAL A 80 50.27 -1.20 41.91
C VAL A 80 51.73 -1.34 41.52
N GLY A 81 52.64 -0.97 42.41
CA GLY A 81 54.06 -1.14 42.17
C GLY A 81 54.58 -2.52 42.53
N THR A 82 55.76 -2.82 42.00
CA THR A 82 56.52 -4.05 42.28
C THR A 82 57.97 -3.68 42.59
N PRO A 83 58.79 -4.62 43.11
CA PRO A 83 60.22 -4.37 43.31
C PRO A 83 60.97 -3.99 42.03
N THR A 84 60.40 -4.28 40.85
CA THR A 84 60.98 -3.95 39.54
C THR A 84 60.39 -2.67 38.93
N SER A 85 59.57 -1.91 39.67
CA SER A 85 58.90 -0.71 39.13
C SER A 85 59.81 0.48 38.88
N THR A 86 61.02 0.46 39.45
CA THR A 86 62.06 1.46 39.26
C THR A 86 63.40 0.77 39.02
N ALA A 87 64.26 1.40 38.22
CA ALA A 87 65.64 0.94 38.05
C ALA A 87 66.57 1.35 39.21
N VAL A 88 66.07 2.16 40.16
CA VAL A 88 66.86 2.65 41.29
C VAL A 88 66.68 1.71 42.48
N ASP A 89 67.70 0.91 42.79
CA ASP A 89 67.67 -0.12 43.84
C ASP A 89 67.17 0.41 45.19
N SER A 90 67.62 1.60 45.60
CA SER A 90 67.23 2.20 46.88
C SER A 90 65.75 2.59 46.95
N LEU A 91 65.07 2.73 45.81
CA LEU A 91 63.66 3.09 45.72
C LEU A 91 62.75 1.87 45.47
N SER A 92 63.31 0.69 45.17
CA SER A 92 62.57 -0.54 44.84
C SER A 92 61.51 -0.89 45.89
N LEU A 93 61.87 -0.89 47.17
CA LEU A 93 60.95 -1.19 48.27
C LEU A 93 59.83 -0.15 48.42
N ALA A 94 60.15 1.12 48.20
CA ALA A 94 59.18 2.21 48.30
C ALA A 94 58.15 2.15 47.16
N PHE A 95 58.62 1.92 45.91
CA PHE A 95 57.72 1.76 44.77
C PHE A 95 56.92 0.46 44.83
N ALA A 96 57.48 -0.63 45.36
CA ALA A 96 56.76 -1.89 45.57
C ALA A 96 55.55 -1.75 46.51
N ALA A 97 55.57 -0.78 47.42
CA ALA A 97 54.47 -0.51 48.34
C ALA A 97 53.37 0.39 47.76
N LEU A 98 53.55 0.94 46.54
CA LEU A 98 52.55 1.81 45.93
C LEU A 98 51.31 1.04 45.54
N ASN A 99 50.16 1.56 45.95
CA ASN A 99 48.84 1.13 45.49
C ASN A 99 47.97 2.39 45.34
N ILE A 100 47.78 2.81 44.09
CA ILE A 100 47.10 4.05 43.75
C ILE A 100 45.77 3.71 43.09
N GLY A 101 44.66 4.08 43.73
CA GLY A 101 43.34 4.02 43.10
C GLY A 101 43.23 5.06 41.98
N SER A 102 42.74 4.63 40.83
CA SER A 102 42.49 5.47 39.65
C SER A 102 41.20 5.04 38.93
N GLN A 103 40.83 5.77 37.89
CA GLN A 103 39.65 5.51 37.07
C GLN A 103 40.05 5.50 35.59
N ILE A 104 39.61 4.48 34.88
CA ILE A 104 39.59 4.51 33.41
C ILE A 104 38.24 5.10 33.00
N PRO A 105 38.22 6.27 32.36
CA PRO A 105 36.98 6.86 31.88
C PRO A 105 36.38 5.98 30.79
N GLY A 106 35.05 5.94 30.71
CA GLY A 106 34.37 5.31 29.59
C GLY A 106 34.63 6.04 28.27
N LEU A 107 34.36 5.37 27.16
CA LEU A 107 34.41 5.97 25.84
C LEU A 107 33.25 6.97 25.67
N GLU A 108 33.57 8.26 25.63
CA GLU A 108 32.58 9.33 25.44
C GLU A 108 32.20 9.55 23.96
N THR A 109 32.94 8.93 23.03
CA THR A 109 32.72 9.15 21.60
C THR A 109 31.55 8.32 21.07
N LYS A 110 30.62 8.98 20.37
CA LYS A 110 29.53 8.31 19.64
C LYS A 110 30.08 7.49 18.47
N LEU A 111 29.81 6.19 18.48
CA LEU A 111 30.26 5.26 17.44
C LEU A 111 29.38 5.34 16.20
N LEU A 112 28.10 5.67 16.34
CA LEU A 112 27.17 5.76 15.22
C LEU A 112 27.03 7.24 14.83
N ALA A 113 27.66 7.64 13.72
CA ALA A 113 27.61 9.03 13.25
C ALA A 113 26.24 9.38 12.63
N GLY A 114 25.60 8.39 12.01
CA GLY A 114 24.27 8.52 11.40
C GLY A 114 23.86 7.25 10.69
N ALA A 115 22.60 7.18 10.28
CA ALA A 115 22.03 6.09 9.51
C ALA A 115 21.18 6.63 8.34
N SER A 116 20.83 5.75 7.41
CA SER A 116 19.83 6.05 6.38
C SER A 116 18.95 4.84 6.12
N LEU A 117 17.67 5.07 5.86
CA LEU A 117 16.69 4.05 5.51
C LEU A 117 16.33 4.15 4.02
N VAL A 118 16.38 3.02 3.32
CA VAL A 118 15.87 2.84 1.96
C VAL A 118 14.87 1.68 1.94
N VAL A 119 13.62 1.98 1.61
CA VAL A 119 12.56 0.98 1.43
C VAL A 119 12.67 0.37 0.02
N LEU A 120 12.87 -0.95 -0.02
CA LEU A 120 13.04 -1.70 -1.26
C LEU A 120 11.67 -2.03 -1.86
N ASP A 121 11.64 -2.35 -3.16
CA ASP A 121 10.40 -2.78 -3.82
C ASP A 121 9.87 -4.10 -3.25
N THR A 122 10.76 -4.91 -2.65
CA THR A 122 10.43 -6.17 -1.99
C THR A 122 10.03 -6.02 -0.53
N THR A 123 10.22 -4.84 0.08
CA THR A 123 10.02 -4.65 1.53
C THR A 123 8.61 -4.97 1.99
N LEU A 124 7.57 -4.63 1.21
CA LEU A 124 6.20 -4.97 1.58
C LEU A 124 5.91 -6.48 1.53
N VAL A 125 6.74 -7.25 0.82
CA VAL A 125 6.57 -8.70 0.66
C VAL A 125 7.35 -9.45 1.74
N ASN A 126 8.60 -9.04 2.03
CA ASN A 126 9.49 -9.76 2.93
C ASN A 126 9.78 -9.04 4.26
N GLY A 127 9.28 -7.82 4.45
CA GLY A 127 9.53 -7.00 5.64
C GLY A 127 10.94 -6.42 5.73
N ILE A 128 11.80 -6.57 4.71
CA ILE A 128 13.20 -6.17 4.74
C ILE A 128 13.41 -4.90 3.93
N ALA A 129 13.82 -3.83 4.60
CA ALA A 129 14.38 -2.61 4.01
C ALA A 129 15.92 -2.67 4.01
N GLN A 130 16.56 -1.67 3.42
CA GLN A 130 18.01 -1.48 3.52
C GLN A 130 18.33 -0.35 4.49
N THR A 131 19.34 -0.54 5.31
CA THR A 131 19.94 0.53 6.11
C THR A 131 21.42 0.69 5.79
N VAL A 132 21.89 1.93 5.77
CA VAL A 132 23.32 2.26 5.74
C VAL A 132 23.65 3.02 7.00
N VAL A 133 24.66 2.58 7.74
CA VAL A 133 25.09 3.17 9.00
C VAL A 133 26.51 3.69 8.85
N THR A 134 26.73 4.94 9.23
CA THR A 134 28.06 5.55 9.30
C THR A 134 28.63 5.34 10.69
N ILE A 135 29.83 4.75 10.75
CA ILE A 135 30.48 4.32 11.97
C ILE A 135 31.76 5.13 12.15
N ASN A 136 31.91 5.76 13.31
CA ASN A 136 33.14 6.41 13.75
C ASN A 136 33.96 5.40 14.56
N ASN A 137 35.21 5.15 14.15
CA ASN A 137 36.16 4.38 14.92
C ASN A 137 37.10 5.33 15.69
N PRO A 138 36.95 5.48 17.03
CA PRO A 138 37.83 6.32 17.84
C PRO A 138 39.16 5.64 18.17
N PHE A 139 39.34 4.36 17.86
CA PHE A 139 40.55 3.61 18.14
C PHE A 139 41.63 3.87 17.09
N VAL A 140 42.90 3.88 17.50
CA VAL A 140 44.05 3.90 16.58
C VAL A 140 44.11 2.65 15.69
N PRO A 141 43.91 1.41 16.19
CA PRO A 141 43.79 0.24 15.31
C PRO A 141 42.47 0.21 14.52
N PRO A 142 42.43 -0.48 13.38
CA PRO A 142 41.18 -0.73 12.66
C PRO A 142 40.23 -1.60 13.48
N MET A 143 38.93 -1.38 13.28
CA MET A 143 37.84 -2.15 13.86
C MET A 143 37.16 -2.96 12.76
N SER A 144 37.17 -4.28 12.86
CA SER A 144 36.42 -5.17 11.97
C SER A 144 35.13 -5.62 12.62
N ILE A 145 33.99 -5.47 11.96
CA ILE A 145 32.68 -5.87 12.46
C ILE A 145 32.33 -7.24 11.88
N LEU A 146 32.06 -8.22 12.75
CA LEU A 146 31.77 -9.61 12.37
C LEU A 146 30.28 -9.94 12.50
N SER A 147 29.61 -9.39 13.50
CA SER A 147 28.17 -9.57 13.66
C SER A 147 27.51 -8.40 14.36
N ILE A 148 26.22 -8.23 14.09
CA ILE A 148 25.35 -7.23 14.70
C ILE A 148 24.01 -7.88 14.99
N ASP A 149 23.50 -7.66 16.19
CA ASP A 149 22.13 -7.89 16.59
C ASP A 149 21.64 -6.60 17.25
N SER A 150 20.69 -5.91 16.61
CA SER A 150 20.26 -4.58 17.03
C SER A 150 18.76 -4.39 16.96
N THR A 151 18.25 -3.60 17.90
CA THR A 151 16.89 -3.06 17.94
C THR A 151 16.96 -1.55 17.81
N ILE A 152 16.20 -1.02 16.86
CA ILE A 152 16.08 0.40 16.58
C ILE A 152 14.72 0.86 17.10
N THR A 153 14.72 1.93 17.88
CA THR A 153 13.50 2.49 18.50
C THR A 153 13.36 3.97 18.21
N TYR A 154 12.11 4.43 18.18
CA TYR A 154 11.74 5.84 18.15
C TYR A 154 10.75 6.09 19.29
N SER A 155 11.09 7.00 20.21
CA SER A 155 10.26 7.29 21.40
C SER A 155 9.84 6.03 22.19
N GLY A 156 10.74 5.03 22.26
CA GLY A 156 10.50 3.75 22.93
C GLY A 156 9.76 2.69 22.11
N ALA A 157 9.18 3.04 20.96
CA ALA A 157 8.54 2.07 20.05
C ALA A 157 9.55 1.49 19.07
N THR A 158 9.49 0.17 18.83
CA THR A 158 10.38 -0.51 17.89
C THR A 158 10.03 -0.15 16.45
N VAL A 159 11.00 0.40 15.71
CA VAL A 159 10.88 0.69 14.27
C VAL A 159 11.51 -0.39 13.39
N GLY A 160 12.43 -1.18 13.93
CA GLY A 160 12.97 -2.34 13.23
C GLY A 160 14.13 -2.98 13.95
N THR A 161 14.65 -4.06 13.36
CA THR A 161 15.82 -4.79 13.86
C THR A 161 16.80 -5.08 12.74
N VAL A 162 18.09 -5.13 13.07
CA VAL A 162 19.14 -5.62 12.16
C VAL A 162 19.83 -6.78 12.83
N VAL A 163 19.77 -7.95 12.21
CA VAL A 163 20.52 -9.15 12.61
C VAL A 163 21.34 -9.58 11.41
N SER A 164 22.67 -9.58 11.55
CA SER A 164 23.58 -9.89 10.44
C SER A 164 24.90 -10.46 10.94
N THR A 165 25.43 -11.43 10.21
CA THR A 165 26.78 -11.97 10.34
C THR A 165 27.53 -11.77 9.03
N PHE A 166 28.80 -11.37 9.10
CA PHE A 166 29.60 -11.02 7.93
C PHE A 166 30.74 -12.01 7.73
N ASP A 167 30.67 -12.81 6.66
CA ASP A 167 31.76 -13.72 6.26
C ASP A 167 33.03 -12.96 5.89
N GLN A 168 32.85 -11.76 5.31
CA GLN A 168 33.90 -10.77 5.11
C GLN A 168 33.66 -9.62 6.08
N PRO A 169 34.46 -9.49 7.16
CA PRO A 169 34.25 -8.47 8.17
C PRO A 169 34.31 -7.06 7.59
N ILE A 170 33.44 -6.19 8.06
CA ILE A 170 33.43 -4.78 7.66
C ILE A 170 34.53 -4.06 8.42
N VAL A 171 35.55 -3.59 7.72
CA VAL A 171 36.72 -2.94 8.34
C VAL A 171 36.55 -1.42 8.35
N VAL A 172 36.49 -0.84 9.54
CA VAL A 172 36.50 0.60 9.78
C VAL A 172 37.93 1.04 10.12
N PRO A 173 38.54 1.97 9.36
CA PRO A 173 39.91 2.41 9.61
C PRO A 173 40.05 3.05 11.00
N GLY A 174 41.25 2.97 11.58
CA GLY A 174 41.55 3.60 12.86
C GLY A 174 41.45 5.13 12.80
N THR A 175 40.92 5.75 13.85
CA THR A 175 40.68 7.20 13.95
C THR A 175 39.97 7.77 12.71
N GLY A 176 39.01 7.00 12.18
CA GLY A 176 38.38 7.25 10.89
C GLY A 176 36.92 6.83 10.85
N GLN A 177 36.35 6.89 9.65
CA GLN A 177 34.96 6.54 9.38
C GLN A 177 34.84 5.37 8.42
N GLY A 178 33.76 4.62 8.57
CA GLY A 178 33.36 3.55 7.66
C GLY A 178 31.86 3.48 7.54
N SER A 179 31.40 2.68 6.58
CA SER A 179 29.96 2.47 6.33
C SER A 179 29.62 1.00 6.38
N LEU A 180 28.49 0.69 7.02
CA LEU A 180 27.89 -0.62 7.11
C LEU A 180 26.59 -0.59 6.33
N THR A 181 26.38 -1.54 5.42
CA THR A 181 25.07 -1.77 4.78
C THR A 181 24.50 -3.09 5.28
N ALA A 182 23.24 -3.08 5.71
CA ALA A 182 22.57 -4.28 6.21
C ALA A 182 21.07 -4.29 5.86
N GLY A 183 20.48 -5.48 5.90
CA GLY A 183 19.03 -5.65 5.85
C GLY A 183 18.41 -5.23 7.19
N LEU A 184 17.42 -4.34 7.11
CA LEU A 184 16.62 -3.91 8.25
C LEU A 184 15.28 -4.64 8.18
N ALA A 185 14.99 -5.50 9.15
CA ALA A 185 13.64 -5.99 9.36
C ALA A 185 12.80 -4.82 9.90
N LEU A 186 12.02 -4.22 9.01
CA LEU A 186 11.25 -3.01 9.28
C LEU A 186 9.94 -3.39 9.97
N ASN A 187 9.56 -2.64 11.01
CA ASN A 187 8.22 -2.75 11.57
C ASN A 187 7.20 -2.16 10.58
N THR A 188 6.41 -3.05 9.98
CA THR A 188 5.36 -2.70 9.00
C THR A 188 3.96 -2.66 9.63
N ASN A 189 3.85 -2.67 10.96
CA ASN A 189 2.57 -2.53 11.64
C ASN A 189 1.94 -1.15 11.30
N PRO A 190 0.71 -1.11 10.76
CA PRO A 190 0.06 0.13 10.36
C PRO A 190 -0.03 1.17 11.47
N ALA A 191 -0.37 0.76 12.70
CA ALA A 191 -0.58 1.68 13.82
C ALA A 191 0.75 2.30 14.30
N ASP A 192 1.83 1.51 14.32
CA ASP A 192 3.16 1.99 14.69
C ASP A 192 3.71 2.96 13.65
N LEU A 193 3.54 2.66 12.36
CA LEU A 193 3.92 3.54 11.26
C LEU A 193 3.18 4.88 11.31
N VAL A 194 1.86 4.84 11.52
CA VAL A 194 1.03 6.04 11.68
C VAL A 194 1.49 6.85 12.89
N THR A 195 1.76 6.20 14.02
CA THR A 195 2.23 6.85 15.24
C THR A 195 3.58 7.54 15.02
N LEU A 196 4.52 6.85 14.35
CA LEU A 196 5.83 7.39 13.98
C LEU A 196 5.70 8.64 13.10
N ILE A 197 4.99 8.52 11.97
CA ILE A 197 4.81 9.61 11.00
C ILE A 197 4.13 10.80 11.66
N ARG A 198 3.05 10.57 12.43
CA ARG A 198 2.31 11.63 13.11
C ARG A 198 3.16 12.33 14.17
N ALA A 199 3.89 11.58 15.00
CA ALA A 199 4.77 12.16 16.02
C ALA A 199 5.86 13.03 15.40
N GLN A 200 6.47 12.56 14.32
CA GLN A 200 7.46 13.31 13.57
C GLN A 200 6.87 14.54 12.86
N ALA A 201 5.65 14.44 12.32
CA ALA A 201 4.94 15.58 11.71
C ALA A 201 4.70 16.70 12.73
N VAL A 202 4.24 16.35 13.94
CA VAL A 202 4.05 17.31 15.04
C VAL A 202 5.37 17.95 15.45
N LYS A 203 6.44 17.15 15.61
CA LYS A 203 7.78 17.64 15.92
C LYS A 203 8.30 18.62 14.87
N ASN A 204 7.99 18.39 13.60
CA ASN A 204 8.38 19.24 12.48
C ASN A 204 7.40 20.40 12.22
N GLY A 205 6.39 20.60 13.08
CA GLY A 205 5.44 21.70 12.97
C GLY A 205 4.47 21.62 11.80
N LEU A 206 4.21 20.41 11.27
CA LEU A 206 3.25 20.19 10.20
C LEU A 206 1.82 20.18 10.75
N ASN A 207 0.86 20.70 9.98
CA ASN A 207 -0.56 20.53 10.27
C ASN A 207 -0.96 19.07 10.02
N THR A 208 -1.48 18.38 11.06
CA THR A 208 -1.87 16.97 11.00
C THR A 208 -3.36 16.74 10.73
N ASP A 209 -4.19 17.79 10.64
CA ASP A 209 -5.66 17.67 10.57
C ASP A 209 -6.09 16.82 9.36
N ALA A 210 -5.50 17.06 8.18
CA ALA A 210 -5.80 16.27 6.99
C ALA A 210 -5.33 14.82 7.13
N PHE A 211 -4.14 14.59 7.69
CA PHE A 211 -3.65 13.23 7.95
C PHE A 211 -4.56 12.48 8.92
N ASP A 212 -4.95 13.12 10.03
CA ASP A 212 -5.86 12.57 11.03
C ASP A 212 -7.26 12.32 10.43
N GLY A 213 -7.72 13.21 9.54
CA GLY A 213 -8.93 13.05 8.74
C GLY A 213 -8.90 11.79 7.87
N LEU A 214 -7.79 11.52 7.18
CA LEU A 214 -7.64 10.28 6.40
C LEU A 214 -7.75 9.03 7.26
N LEU A 215 -7.09 9.03 8.42
CA LEU A 215 -7.14 7.90 9.34
C LEU A 215 -8.55 7.65 9.88
N SER A 216 -9.32 8.73 10.09
CA SER A 216 -10.71 8.63 10.54
C SER A 216 -11.63 7.89 9.55
N LEU A 217 -11.32 7.93 8.24
CA LEU A 217 -12.12 7.22 7.23
C LEU A 217 -12.12 5.71 7.45
N GLN A 218 -11.01 5.15 7.95
CA GLN A 218 -10.91 3.72 8.24
C GLN A 218 -11.87 3.28 9.36
N SER A 219 -12.24 4.19 10.26
CA SER A 219 -13.15 3.97 11.38
C SER A 219 -14.55 4.55 11.15
N GLY A 220 -14.90 4.90 9.91
CA GLY A 220 -16.22 5.42 9.54
C GLY A 220 -16.42 6.91 9.79
N GLY A 221 -15.34 7.66 10.01
CA GLY A 221 -15.36 9.12 10.06
C GLY A 221 -15.81 9.75 8.74
N ASN A 222 -16.33 10.97 8.81
CA ASN A 222 -16.77 11.75 7.64
C ASN A 222 -16.13 13.15 7.63
N PRO A 223 -14.80 13.25 7.42
CA PRO A 223 -14.11 14.52 7.35
C PRO A 223 -14.58 15.35 6.15
N PRO A 224 -14.67 16.68 6.28
CA PRO A 224 -15.11 17.53 5.18
C PRO A 224 -14.07 17.55 4.05
N ALA A 225 -14.50 17.50 2.79
CA ALA A 225 -13.61 17.48 1.62
C ALA A 225 -12.65 18.70 1.57
N SER A 226 -13.07 19.85 2.11
CA SER A 226 -12.24 21.05 2.22
C SER A 226 -10.93 20.82 2.99
N LEU A 227 -10.92 19.83 3.89
CA LEU A 227 -9.75 19.47 4.68
C LEU A 227 -8.59 18.94 3.82
N PHE A 228 -8.91 18.32 2.68
CA PHE A 228 -7.94 17.67 1.81
C PHE A 228 -7.50 18.55 0.63
N VAL A 229 -8.09 19.73 0.47
CA VAL A 229 -7.73 20.67 -0.60
C VAL A 229 -6.26 21.09 -0.44
N ASN A 230 -5.48 20.93 -1.51
CA ASN A 230 -4.02 21.17 -1.55
C ASN A 230 -3.19 20.26 -0.61
N PHE A 231 -3.78 19.20 -0.04
CA PHE A 231 -3.04 18.22 0.74
C PHE A 231 -2.48 17.13 -0.17
N ASN A 232 -1.17 16.92 -0.10
CA ASN A 232 -0.48 15.81 -0.75
C ASN A 232 0.13 14.92 0.34
N VAL A 233 -0.32 13.65 0.39
CA VAL A 233 0.10 12.73 1.46
C VAL A 233 1.57 12.32 1.32
N GLY A 234 2.09 12.23 0.09
CA GLY A 234 3.49 11.92 -0.14
C GLY A 234 4.42 13.03 0.35
N ASP A 235 4.12 14.28 -0.01
CA ASP A 235 4.87 15.44 0.46
C ASP A 235 4.81 15.58 1.98
N PHE A 236 3.64 15.30 2.58
CA PHE A 236 3.47 15.30 4.03
C PHE A 236 4.37 14.25 4.70
N VAL A 237 4.36 13.00 4.22
CA VAL A 237 5.20 11.93 4.78
C VAL A 237 6.68 12.26 4.66
N ILE A 238 7.15 12.76 3.53
CA ILE A 238 8.56 13.15 3.35
C ILE A 238 8.97 14.26 4.32
N LYS A 239 8.14 15.30 4.47
CA LYS A 239 8.41 16.39 5.41
C LYS A 239 8.37 15.92 6.87
N ALA A 240 7.47 15.00 7.21
CA ALA A 240 7.40 14.41 8.53
C ALA A 240 8.68 13.59 8.82
N MET A 241 9.09 12.73 7.90
CA MET A 241 10.25 11.85 8.08
C MET A 241 11.61 12.58 8.03
N SER A 242 11.64 13.87 7.68
CA SER A 242 12.84 14.72 7.76
C SER A 242 13.33 14.87 9.20
N GLY A 243 14.66 14.80 9.38
CA GLY A 243 15.28 14.94 10.70
C GLY A 243 14.89 13.85 11.68
N LEU A 244 14.58 12.64 11.17
CA LEU A 244 14.34 11.47 12.01
C LEU A 244 15.57 11.19 12.86
N VAL A 245 15.33 10.90 14.13
CA VAL A 245 16.37 10.57 15.10
C VAL A 245 15.91 9.33 15.84
N VAL A 246 16.73 8.30 15.87
CA VAL A 246 16.39 7.00 16.48
C VAL A 246 17.40 6.64 17.57
N ASP A 247 16.97 5.76 18.47
CA ASP A 247 17.82 5.18 19.49
C ASP A 247 18.11 3.74 19.10
N ILE A 248 19.38 3.33 19.20
CA ILE A 248 19.85 2.01 18.78
C ILE A 248 20.45 1.31 19.99
N THR A 249 19.94 0.13 20.28
CA THR A 249 20.52 -0.81 21.24
C THR A 249 20.96 -2.04 20.48
N LEU A 250 22.22 -2.43 20.63
CA LEU A 250 22.81 -3.52 19.89
C LEU A 250 23.80 -4.34 20.70
N THR A 251 24.03 -5.57 20.27
CA THR A 251 25.18 -6.38 20.62
C THR A 251 25.96 -6.65 19.35
N THR A 252 27.25 -6.34 19.33
CA THR A 252 28.11 -6.54 18.16
C THR A 252 29.36 -7.33 18.51
N THR A 253 29.75 -8.25 17.63
CA THR A 253 31.07 -8.89 17.72
C THR A 253 32.02 -8.16 16.79
N VAL A 254 33.09 -7.60 17.35
CA VAL A 254 34.09 -6.83 16.63
C VAL A 254 35.50 -7.33 16.93
N LYS A 255 36.40 -7.16 15.96
CA LYS A 255 37.84 -7.30 16.13
C LYS A 255 38.47 -5.92 16.16
N VAL A 256 39.05 -5.49 17.28
CA VAL A 256 39.80 -4.22 17.38
C VAL A 256 41.29 -4.55 17.40
N GLY A 257 41.98 -4.30 16.29
CA GLY A 257 43.33 -4.84 16.08
C GLY A 257 43.33 -6.37 16.06
N ASP A 258 43.93 -7.00 17.07
CA ASP A 258 43.98 -8.47 17.22
C ASP A 258 42.92 -9.06 18.16
N TYR A 259 42.17 -8.21 18.86
CA TYR A 259 41.26 -8.64 19.93
C TYR A 259 39.83 -8.80 19.43
N LEU A 260 39.28 -10.01 19.58
CA LEU A 260 37.87 -10.31 19.31
C LEU A 260 37.04 -10.10 20.58
N VAL A 261 36.01 -9.26 20.49
CA VAL A 261 35.13 -8.93 21.62
C VAL A 261 33.68 -8.80 21.19
N THR A 262 32.78 -9.17 22.09
CA THR A 262 31.34 -8.93 21.95
C THR A 262 30.93 -7.79 22.88
N ILE A 263 30.41 -6.72 22.30
CA ILE A 263 30.16 -5.45 22.97
C ILE A 263 28.65 -5.16 22.94
N PRO A 264 27.97 -5.07 24.11
CA PRO A 264 26.68 -4.41 24.20
C PRO A 264 26.89 -2.89 24.07
N TYR A 265 26.11 -2.26 23.20
CA TYR A 265 26.21 -0.83 22.93
C TYR A 265 24.82 -0.22 22.76
N THR A 266 24.59 0.92 23.41
CA THR A 266 23.38 1.72 23.23
C THR A 266 23.79 3.15 22.90
N GLN A 267 23.23 3.68 21.83
CA GLN A 267 23.39 5.09 21.48
C GLN A 267 22.02 5.70 21.20
N THR A 268 21.72 6.76 21.95
CA THR A 268 20.53 7.59 21.70
C THR A 268 20.86 8.72 20.74
N GLY A 269 19.83 9.18 20.04
CA GLY A 269 19.96 10.37 19.22
C GLY A 269 20.75 10.17 17.93
N VAL A 270 20.63 9.00 17.29
CA VAL A 270 21.29 8.70 16.00
C VAL A 270 20.51 9.40 14.88
N PRO A 271 21.11 10.35 14.13
CA PRO A 271 20.45 10.98 13.00
C PRO A 271 20.21 9.95 11.89
N THR A 272 18.98 9.87 11.40
CA THR A 272 18.57 8.90 10.38
C THR A 272 17.97 9.62 9.18
N ALA A 273 18.64 9.52 8.03
CA ALA A 273 18.11 10.03 6.78
C ALA A 273 17.04 9.08 6.19
N THR A 274 16.07 9.67 5.52
CA THR A 274 15.09 8.95 4.69
C THR A 274 15.06 9.59 3.31
N ASP A 275 14.63 8.83 2.31
CA ASP A 275 14.44 9.32 0.93
C ASP A 275 13.03 9.03 0.43
N GLN A 276 12.76 9.28 -0.86
CA GLN A 276 11.44 9.05 -1.47
C GLN A 276 10.95 7.60 -1.37
N SER A 277 11.81 6.63 -1.07
CA SER A 277 11.40 5.24 -0.93
C SER A 277 10.40 5.03 0.22
N VAL A 278 10.38 5.88 1.25
CA VAL A 278 9.41 5.77 2.36
C VAL A 278 7.95 5.88 1.88
N LEU A 279 7.72 6.50 0.72
CA LEU A 279 6.39 6.56 0.09
C LEU A 279 5.84 5.17 -0.25
N LYS A 280 6.70 4.17 -0.45
CA LYS A 280 6.30 2.78 -0.69
C LYS A 280 5.60 2.15 0.52
N LEU A 281 5.69 2.75 1.71
CA LEU A 281 4.97 2.30 2.90
C LEU A 281 3.54 2.83 2.97
N ILE A 282 3.19 3.86 2.19
CA ILE A 282 1.85 4.48 2.21
C ILE A 282 0.73 3.46 1.93
N PRO A 283 0.85 2.54 0.96
CA PRO A 283 -0.18 1.51 0.71
C PRO A 283 -0.54 0.65 1.92
N ILE A 284 0.36 0.45 2.90
CA ILE A 284 0.08 -0.33 4.13
C ILE A 284 -1.14 0.23 4.87
N VAL A 285 -1.31 1.55 4.87
CA VAL A 285 -2.41 2.25 5.55
C VAL A 285 -3.44 2.77 4.55
N GLY A 286 -2.97 3.32 3.42
CA GLY A 286 -3.81 3.93 2.40
C GLY A 286 -4.71 2.95 1.67
N THR A 287 -4.21 1.76 1.29
CA THR A 287 -5.02 0.78 0.54
C THR A 287 -6.22 0.30 1.36
N PRO A 288 -6.11 -0.04 2.67
CA PRO A 288 -7.27 -0.32 3.50
C PRO A 288 -8.30 0.82 3.57
N ILE A 289 -7.87 2.08 3.61
CA ILE A 289 -8.79 3.23 3.58
C ILE A 289 -9.52 3.29 2.23
N ALA A 290 -8.79 3.16 1.12
CA ALA A 290 -9.39 3.12 -0.21
C ALA A 290 -10.37 1.95 -0.37
N GLN A 291 -10.06 0.79 0.21
CA GLN A 291 -10.95 -0.38 0.22
C GLN A 291 -12.28 -0.08 0.90
N VAL A 292 -12.26 0.56 2.09
CA VAL A 292 -13.50 0.96 2.80
C VAL A 292 -14.33 1.94 1.96
N LEU A 293 -13.70 2.92 1.30
CA LEU A 293 -14.42 3.85 0.43
C LEU A 293 -15.00 3.18 -0.81
N VAL A 294 -14.24 2.27 -1.44
CA VAL A 294 -14.73 1.49 -2.58
C VAL A 294 -15.90 0.62 -2.14
N GLU A 295 -15.84 -0.05 -1.00
CA GLU A 295 -16.95 -0.84 -0.44
C GLU A 295 -18.18 0.01 -0.13
N GLY A 296 -18.00 1.22 0.43
CA GLY A 296 -19.08 2.16 0.74
C GLY A 296 -19.70 2.87 -0.48
N SER A 297 -19.03 2.87 -1.63
CA SER A 297 -19.53 3.53 -2.85
C SER A 297 -20.76 2.82 -3.43
N VAL A 298 -21.56 3.54 -4.22
CA VAL A 298 -22.77 3.00 -4.87
C VAL A 298 -22.62 3.13 -6.37
N LEU A 299 -22.62 2.00 -7.08
CA LEU A 299 -22.64 1.92 -8.53
C LEU A 299 -24.09 1.82 -9.01
N ALA A 300 -24.49 2.67 -9.95
CA ALA A 300 -25.79 2.62 -10.58
C ALA A 300 -25.67 2.91 -12.08
N PHE A 301 -26.55 2.28 -12.87
CA PHE A 301 -26.69 2.55 -14.29
C PHE A 301 -28.08 3.10 -14.56
N ASP A 302 -28.12 4.21 -15.29
CA ASP A 302 -29.37 4.80 -15.80
C ASP A 302 -29.80 4.10 -17.09
N SER A 303 -28.83 3.69 -17.91
CA SER A 303 -29.08 2.97 -19.16
C SER A 303 -27.89 2.15 -19.63
N ILE A 304 -28.16 1.00 -20.24
CA ILE A 304 -27.17 0.14 -20.91
C ILE A 304 -27.69 -0.12 -22.32
N VAL A 305 -26.97 0.31 -23.35
CA VAL A 305 -27.36 0.08 -24.75
C VAL A 305 -26.44 -0.96 -25.38
N ILE A 306 -27.03 -2.05 -25.85
CA ILE A 306 -26.31 -3.12 -26.56
C ILE A 306 -26.29 -2.81 -28.06
N ASN A 307 -25.08 -2.77 -28.61
CA ASN A 307 -24.78 -2.50 -30.00
C ASN A 307 -24.14 -3.71 -30.65
N SER A 308 -24.56 -4.03 -31.88
CA SER A 308 -23.99 -5.09 -32.72
C SER A 308 -23.83 -6.44 -31.99
N PRO A 309 -24.91 -7.04 -31.47
CA PRO A 309 -24.82 -8.31 -30.75
C PRO A 309 -24.35 -9.46 -31.65
N ALA A 310 -23.37 -10.22 -31.16
CA ALA A 310 -22.89 -11.48 -31.73
C ALA A 310 -22.94 -12.59 -30.66
N GLU A 311 -22.69 -13.84 -31.06
CA GLU A 311 -22.82 -15.02 -30.17
C GLU A 311 -21.99 -14.91 -28.87
N THR A 312 -20.80 -14.32 -28.96
CA THR A 312 -19.84 -14.27 -27.84
C THR A 312 -19.37 -12.85 -27.49
N SER A 313 -19.89 -11.83 -28.17
CA SER A 313 -19.47 -10.44 -27.89
C SER A 313 -20.50 -9.43 -28.37
N PHE A 314 -20.46 -8.25 -27.77
CA PHE A 314 -21.21 -7.08 -28.21
C PHE A 314 -20.54 -5.80 -27.71
N ALA A 315 -20.88 -4.66 -28.30
CA ALA A 315 -20.47 -3.37 -27.77
C ALA A 315 -21.56 -2.81 -26.85
N THR A 316 -21.15 -2.04 -25.84
CA THR A 316 -22.07 -1.41 -24.88
C THR A 316 -21.82 0.08 -24.79
N ASP A 317 -22.91 0.84 -24.79
CA ASP A 317 -22.91 2.23 -24.30
C ASP A 317 -23.51 2.24 -22.90
N LEU A 318 -22.79 2.80 -21.94
CA LEU A 318 -23.13 2.80 -20.53
C LEU A 318 -23.35 4.24 -20.06
N SER A 319 -24.52 4.50 -19.49
CA SER A 319 -24.83 5.73 -18.76
C SER A 319 -25.11 5.39 -17.29
N GLY A 320 -24.46 6.09 -16.37
CA GLY A 320 -24.64 5.89 -14.95
C GLY A 320 -23.68 6.72 -14.09
N ALA A 321 -23.52 6.30 -12.85
CA ALA A 321 -22.58 6.93 -11.92
C ALA A 321 -22.11 5.97 -10.83
N ILE A 322 -20.92 6.25 -10.31
CA ILE A 322 -20.46 5.75 -9.02
C ILE A 322 -20.56 6.91 -8.04
N THR A 323 -21.44 6.81 -7.05
CA THR A 323 -21.64 7.84 -6.03
C THR A 323 -21.09 7.38 -4.68
N ASN A 324 -21.09 8.28 -3.68
CA ASN A 324 -20.59 8.00 -2.33
C ASN A 324 -19.14 7.49 -2.31
N THR A 325 -18.27 8.02 -3.17
CA THR A 325 -16.85 7.66 -3.26
C THR A 325 -15.98 8.30 -2.16
N GLY A 326 -16.61 8.98 -1.20
CA GLY A 326 -15.94 9.67 -0.10
C GLY A 326 -15.52 11.12 -0.43
N PRO A 327 -14.81 11.76 0.52
CA PRO A 327 -14.51 13.19 0.50
C PRO A 327 -13.25 13.54 -0.31
N LEU A 328 -12.76 12.62 -1.15
CA LEU A 328 -11.49 12.75 -1.87
C LEU A 328 -11.71 12.74 -3.38
N ASP A 329 -10.99 13.60 -4.10
CA ASP A 329 -10.79 13.43 -5.53
C ASP A 329 -9.89 12.21 -5.75
N ALA A 330 -10.27 11.35 -6.69
CA ALA A 330 -9.52 10.13 -6.97
C ALA A 330 -9.60 9.73 -8.44
N GLN A 331 -8.51 9.14 -8.93
CA GLN A 331 -8.47 8.45 -10.20
C GLN A 331 -8.51 6.93 -9.94
N ILE A 332 -9.42 6.23 -10.59
CA ILE A 332 -9.67 4.80 -10.40
C ILE A 332 -9.28 4.09 -11.69
N ALA A 333 -8.19 3.33 -11.66
CA ALA A 333 -7.72 2.55 -12.80
C ALA A 333 -8.05 1.06 -12.63
N PHE A 334 -8.37 0.41 -13.75
CA PHE A 334 -8.77 -1.00 -13.83
C PHE A 334 -7.73 -1.77 -14.66
N PRO A 335 -6.64 -2.28 -14.04
CA PRO A 335 -5.64 -3.07 -14.77
C PRO A 335 -6.20 -4.39 -15.29
N ASN A 336 -7.16 -4.96 -14.54
CA ASN A 336 -7.83 -6.21 -14.87
C ASN A 336 -9.24 -5.94 -15.42
N ALA A 337 -9.77 -6.89 -16.19
CA ALA A 337 -11.13 -6.80 -16.69
C ALA A 337 -12.15 -6.77 -15.54
N VAL A 338 -13.24 -6.04 -15.74
CA VAL A 338 -14.40 -6.07 -14.87
C VAL A 338 -15.30 -7.23 -15.30
N VAL A 339 -15.61 -8.11 -14.37
CA VAL A 339 -16.45 -9.30 -14.56
C VAL A 339 -17.87 -8.97 -14.14
N VAL A 340 -18.84 -9.32 -14.98
CA VAL A 340 -20.26 -9.27 -14.67
C VAL A 340 -20.75 -10.69 -14.42
N SER A 341 -21.41 -10.89 -13.29
CA SER A 341 -21.91 -12.18 -12.85
C SER A 341 -23.40 -12.13 -12.53
N TYR A 342 -24.09 -13.22 -12.83
CA TYR A 342 -25.50 -13.44 -12.51
C TYR A 342 -25.66 -14.79 -11.81
N ASN A 343 -26.40 -14.83 -10.69
CA ASN A 343 -26.58 -16.03 -9.85
C ASN A 343 -25.26 -16.78 -9.53
N GLY A 344 -24.20 -16.02 -9.24
CA GLY A 344 -22.89 -16.55 -8.87
C GLY A 344 -22.06 -17.10 -10.05
N LYS A 345 -22.53 -16.98 -11.29
CA LYS A 345 -21.77 -17.35 -12.49
C LYS A 345 -21.34 -16.13 -13.28
N ALA A 346 -20.08 -16.09 -13.71
CA ALA A 346 -19.58 -15.06 -14.60
C ALA A 346 -20.22 -15.19 -15.99
N ILE A 347 -20.96 -14.17 -16.41
CA ILE A 347 -21.65 -14.15 -17.71
C ILE A 347 -20.84 -13.40 -18.78
N GLY A 348 -19.99 -12.47 -18.37
CA GLY A 348 -19.04 -11.83 -19.26
C GLY A 348 -18.11 -10.86 -18.57
N SER A 349 -17.30 -10.19 -19.37
CA SER A 349 -16.31 -9.23 -18.88
C SER A 349 -16.08 -8.09 -19.86
N MET A 350 -15.58 -6.97 -19.33
CA MET A 350 -15.25 -5.79 -20.11
C MET A 350 -14.07 -5.03 -19.51
N MET A 351 -13.29 -4.36 -20.36
CA MET A 351 -12.23 -3.46 -19.92
C MET A 351 -12.83 -2.09 -19.63
N MET A 352 -12.67 -1.60 -18.41
CA MET A 352 -13.11 -0.27 -18.02
C MET A 352 -11.98 0.75 -18.22
N PRO A 353 -12.27 1.94 -18.77
CA PRO A 353 -11.30 3.02 -18.78
C PRO A 353 -11.08 3.54 -17.37
N THR A 354 -10.01 4.32 -17.20
CA THR A 354 -9.77 5.04 -15.97
C THR A 354 -10.92 6.02 -15.69
N LEU A 355 -11.45 6.00 -14.47
CA LEU A 355 -12.52 6.89 -14.03
C LEU A 355 -11.96 7.97 -13.11
N ASN A 356 -12.55 9.16 -13.15
CA ASN A 356 -12.22 10.25 -12.22
C ASN A 356 -13.41 10.49 -11.31
N ALA A 357 -13.22 10.24 -10.02
CA ALA A 357 -14.17 10.56 -8.96
C ALA A 357 -13.86 11.95 -8.38
N THR A 358 -14.90 12.76 -8.24
CA THR A 358 -14.83 14.06 -7.58
C THR A 358 -15.33 13.93 -6.14
N ALA A 359 -14.64 14.59 -5.20
CA ALA A 359 -14.96 14.58 -3.79
C ALA A 359 -16.45 14.85 -3.52
N ASN A 360 -17.07 14.01 -2.70
CA ASN A 360 -18.49 14.03 -2.33
C ASN A 360 -19.51 13.94 -3.48
N GLN A 361 -19.06 13.80 -4.73
CA GLN A 361 -19.93 13.71 -5.91
C GLN A 361 -19.85 12.33 -6.57
N GLY A 362 -18.66 11.75 -6.63
CA GLY A 362 -18.43 10.49 -7.32
C GLY A 362 -17.92 10.64 -8.74
N ALA A 363 -18.06 9.58 -9.55
CA ALA A 363 -17.63 9.52 -10.93
C ALA A 363 -18.84 9.29 -11.84
N SER A 364 -18.93 10.05 -12.94
CA SER A 364 -19.93 9.77 -13.99
C SER A 364 -19.42 8.65 -14.90
N LEU A 365 -20.33 7.76 -15.30
CA LEU A 365 -20.11 6.70 -16.28
C LEU A 365 -20.85 7.10 -17.56
N ASN A 366 -20.13 7.64 -18.53
CA ASN A 366 -20.64 7.91 -19.88
C ASN A 366 -19.67 7.27 -20.87
N LEU A 367 -19.81 5.96 -21.03
CA LEU A 367 -18.88 5.15 -21.82
C LEU A 367 -19.56 4.71 -23.12
N THR A 368 -18.85 4.79 -24.23
CA THR A 368 -19.39 4.42 -25.55
C THR A 368 -18.55 3.35 -26.19
N GLY A 369 -19.18 2.34 -26.79
CA GLY A 369 -18.53 1.29 -27.54
C GLY A 369 -17.63 0.38 -26.68
N VAL A 370 -17.94 0.21 -25.39
CA VAL A 370 -17.15 -0.67 -24.52
C VAL A 370 -17.43 -2.12 -24.92
N ALA A 371 -16.39 -2.83 -25.34
CA ALA A 371 -16.49 -4.22 -25.74
C ALA A 371 -16.80 -5.10 -24.53
N PHE A 372 -17.89 -5.87 -24.65
CA PHE A 372 -18.30 -6.89 -23.70
C PHE A 372 -18.04 -8.27 -24.32
N THR A 373 -17.33 -9.13 -23.59
CA THR A 373 -17.03 -10.50 -24.00
C THR A 373 -17.82 -11.47 -23.14
N VAL A 374 -18.64 -12.32 -23.76
CA VAL A 374 -19.38 -13.38 -23.07
C VAL A 374 -18.42 -14.50 -22.69
N THR A 375 -18.32 -14.80 -21.41
CA THR A 375 -17.36 -15.80 -20.87
C THR A 375 -17.96 -17.19 -20.73
N ASP A 376 -19.28 -17.27 -20.54
CA ASP A 376 -20.05 -18.52 -20.46
C ASP A 376 -21.36 -18.32 -21.23
N VAL A 377 -21.42 -18.88 -22.44
CA VAL A 377 -22.57 -18.75 -23.35
C VAL A 377 -23.83 -19.38 -22.75
N ALA A 378 -23.71 -20.49 -22.01
CA ALA A 378 -24.85 -21.16 -21.41
C ALA A 378 -25.42 -20.30 -20.26
N ALA A 379 -24.55 -19.81 -19.38
CA ALA A 379 -24.98 -18.92 -18.28
C ALA A 379 -25.56 -17.60 -18.80
N PHE A 380 -24.99 -17.04 -19.88
CA PHE A 380 -25.51 -15.83 -20.51
C PHE A 380 -26.87 -16.07 -21.18
N SER A 381 -27.08 -17.24 -21.80
CA SER A 381 -28.38 -17.63 -22.34
C SER A 381 -29.44 -17.75 -21.24
N ASP A 382 -29.12 -18.40 -20.12
CA ASP A 382 -30.02 -18.51 -18.96
C ASP A 382 -30.37 -17.12 -18.41
N PHE A 383 -29.39 -16.22 -18.34
CA PHE A 383 -29.59 -14.83 -17.95
C PHE A 383 -30.54 -14.10 -18.92
N ASN A 384 -30.34 -14.21 -20.24
CA ASN A 384 -31.19 -13.54 -21.23
C ASN A 384 -32.65 -13.98 -21.12
N VAL A 385 -32.90 -15.29 -20.93
CA VAL A 385 -34.25 -15.81 -20.67
C VAL A 385 -34.85 -15.20 -19.41
N PHE A 386 -34.06 -15.09 -18.33
CA PHE A 386 -34.53 -14.51 -17.08
C PHE A 386 -34.84 -13.01 -17.22
N ALA A 387 -33.90 -12.23 -17.79
CA ALA A 387 -34.04 -10.79 -17.98
C ALA A 387 -35.22 -10.44 -18.88
N LEU A 388 -35.55 -11.30 -19.86
CA LEU A 388 -36.72 -11.13 -20.71
C LEU A 388 -38.04 -11.26 -19.92
N ASN A 389 -38.10 -12.19 -18.96
CA ASN A 389 -39.36 -12.63 -18.34
C ASN A 389 -39.66 -11.98 -16.98
N ASN A 390 -38.68 -11.35 -16.34
CA ASN A 390 -38.81 -10.80 -14.99
C ASN A 390 -38.72 -9.26 -14.98
N GLU A 391 -39.31 -8.66 -13.96
CA GLU A 391 -39.31 -7.20 -13.77
C GLU A 391 -37.93 -6.67 -13.39
N LYS A 392 -37.16 -7.41 -12.60
CA LYS A 392 -35.84 -7.00 -12.09
C LYS A 392 -34.90 -8.18 -12.02
N PHE A 393 -33.60 -7.89 -12.08
CA PHE A 393 -32.54 -8.85 -11.81
C PHE A 393 -31.34 -8.14 -11.18
N ASP A 394 -30.52 -8.92 -10.48
CA ASP A 394 -29.29 -8.42 -9.87
C ASP A 394 -28.07 -8.87 -10.67
N TRP A 395 -27.14 -7.95 -10.90
CA TRP A 395 -25.80 -8.26 -11.39
C TRP A 395 -24.78 -8.01 -10.29
N VAL A 396 -23.79 -8.89 -10.21
CA VAL A 396 -22.59 -8.68 -9.41
C VAL A 396 -21.45 -8.28 -10.35
N ILE A 397 -20.94 -7.08 -10.17
CA ILE A 397 -19.82 -6.49 -10.90
C ILE A 397 -18.59 -6.60 -10.01
N SER A 398 -17.56 -7.30 -10.47
CA SER A 398 -16.35 -7.50 -9.68
C SER A 398 -15.05 -7.40 -10.47
N THR A 399 -14.00 -6.95 -9.80
CA THR A 399 -12.62 -6.97 -10.31
C THR A 399 -11.64 -6.81 -9.15
N ASP A 400 -10.44 -7.32 -9.32
CA ASP A 400 -9.33 -7.21 -8.37
C ASP A 400 -8.23 -6.30 -8.92
N GLY A 401 -7.28 -5.93 -8.04
CA GLY A 401 -6.11 -5.16 -8.44
C GLY A 401 -6.41 -3.75 -8.93
N VAL A 402 -7.57 -3.17 -8.59
CA VAL A 402 -7.89 -1.77 -8.84
C VAL A 402 -6.81 -0.89 -8.20
N VAL A 403 -6.38 0.13 -8.94
CA VAL A 403 -5.43 1.12 -8.44
C VAL A 403 -6.16 2.43 -8.24
N VAL A 404 -6.25 2.87 -6.99
CA VAL A 404 -6.86 4.15 -6.62
C VAL A 404 -5.74 5.17 -6.43
N THR A 405 -5.72 6.24 -7.22
CA THR A 405 -4.76 7.33 -7.08
C THR A 405 -5.44 8.55 -6.48
N ALA A 406 -5.00 8.98 -5.30
CA ALA A 406 -5.54 10.14 -4.60
C ALA A 406 -4.42 10.89 -3.88
N MET A 407 -4.53 12.23 -3.75
CA MET A 407 -3.56 13.08 -3.04
C MET A 407 -2.09 12.82 -3.42
N GLY A 408 -1.83 12.51 -4.70
CA GLY A 408 -0.49 12.29 -5.24
C GLY A 408 0.10 10.89 -5.03
N VAL A 409 -0.65 9.92 -4.52
CA VAL A 409 -0.18 8.54 -4.32
C VAL A 409 -1.10 7.53 -4.97
N ALA A 410 -0.51 6.46 -5.50
CA ALA A 410 -1.22 5.30 -6.04
C ALA A 410 -1.35 4.22 -4.97
N LEU A 411 -2.57 3.70 -4.80
CA LEU A 411 -2.94 2.68 -3.83
C LEU A 411 -3.39 1.43 -4.61
N PRO A 412 -2.47 0.49 -4.87
CA PRO A 412 -2.80 -0.73 -5.60
C PRO A 412 -3.48 -1.76 -4.70
N GLY A 413 -4.08 -2.77 -5.33
CA GLY A 413 -4.61 -3.96 -4.66
C GLY A 413 -6.01 -3.78 -4.07
N VAL A 414 -6.75 -2.76 -4.51
CA VAL A 414 -8.15 -2.55 -4.10
C VAL A 414 -9.04 -3.51 -4.88
N SER A 415 -10.01 -4.11 -4.21
CA SER A 415 -11.00 -5.00 -4.83
C SER A 415 -12.33 -4.28 -4.94
N LEU A 416 -12.94 -4.35 -6.13
CA LEU A 416 -14.29 -3.84 -6.38
C LEU A 416 -15.24 -5.03 -6.46
N THR A 417 -16.30 -5.00 -5.65
CA THR A 417 -17.47 -5.88 -5.79
C THR A 417 -18.72 -5.05 -5.54
N LYS A 418 -19.62 -5.00 -6.52
CA LYS A 418 -20.88 -4.25 -6.45
C LYS A 418 -22.04 -5.10 -6.95
N THR A 419 -23.07 -5.21 -6.13
CA THR A 419 -24.35 -5.72 -6.59
C THR A 419 -25.21 -4.56 -7.05
N ILE A 420 -25.69 -4.62 -8.28
CA ILE A 420 -26.62 -3.65 -8.85
C ILE A 420 -27.93 -4.34 -9.20
N THR A 421 -29.05 -3.65 -8.98
CA THR A 421 -30.37 -4.11 -9.42
C THR A 421 -30.76 -3.32 -10.65
N LEU A 422 -31.10 -4.02 -11.73
CA LEU A 422 -31.52 -3.44 -13.00
C LEU A 422 -32.95 -3.86 -13.32
N ASP A 423 -33.67 -2.99 -14.03
CA ASP A 423 -35.01 -3.32 -14.51
C ASP A 423 -34.89 -4.21 -15.75
N GLY A 424 -35.55 -5.36 -15.70
CA GLY A 424 -35.67 -6.32 -16.79
C GLY A 424 -36.73 -5.92 -17.81
N PHE A 425 -36.86 -6.72 -18.86
CA PHE A 425 -37.79 -6.46 -19.94
C PHE A 425 -39.25 -6.75 -19.57
N ASN A 426 -39.50 -7.42 -18.43
CA ASN A 426 -40.84 -7.72 -17.90
C ASN A 426 -41.82 -8.21 -18.99
N LYS A 427 -41.39 -9.20 -19.76
CA LYS A 427 -42.11 -9.84 -20.88
C LYS A 427 -42.39 -8.92 -22.07
N LEU A 428 -41.91 -7.67 -22.06
CA LEU A 428 -42.19 -6.64 -23.06
C LEU A 428 -43.70 -6.51 -23.35
N ALA A 429 -44.54 -6.55 -22.31
CA ALA A 429 -46.00 -6.57 -22.42
C ALA A 429 -46.65 -5.25 -22.93
N GLY A 430 -45.87 -4.33 -23.51
CA GLY A 430 -46.27 -2.97 -23.88
C GLY A 430 -46.44 -2.73 -25.39
N LEU A 431 -46.68 -3.76 -26.20
CA LEU A 431 -46.92 -3.61 -27.63
C LEU A 431 -48.32 -3.04 -27.89
N VAL A 432 -48.39 -1.91 -28.59
CA VAL A 432 -49.63 -1.26 -29.01
C VAL A 432 -49.64 -1.13 -30.53
N LEU A 433 -50.69 -1.63 -31.17
CA LEU A 433 -50.93 -1.43 -32.61
C LEU A 433 -51.79 -0.17 -32.78
N ASN A 434 -51.21 0.87 -33.37
CA ASN A 434 -51.83 2.20 -33.43
C ASN A 434 -52.77 2.35 -34.63
N SER A 435 -52.29 1.93 -35.80
CA SER A 435 -53.01 2.04 -37.08
C SER A 435 -52.48 1.03 -38.08
N TYR A 436 -53.23 0.78 -39.14
CA TYR A 436 -52.76 -0.03 -40.25
C TYR A 436 -53.14 0.59 -41.60
N ILE A 437 -52.34 0.30 -42.61
CA ILE A 437 -52.59 0.66 -44.00
C ILE A 437 -52.48 -0.63 -44.82
N ILE A 438 -53.48 -0.89 -45.66
CA ILE A 438 -53.41 -1.93 -46.69
C ILE A 438 -52.72 -1.30 -47.89
N ASN A 439 -51.49 -1.73 -48.20
CA ASN A 439 -50.69 -1.15 -49.28
C ASN A 439 -51.10 -1.72 -50.64
N THR A 440 -51.11 -3.05 -50.74
CA THR A 440 -51.41 -3.79 -51.97
C THR A 440 -52.10 -5.12 -51.64
N ILE A 441 -52.84 -5.64 -52.61
CA ILE A 441 -53.39 -7.00 -52.58
C ILE A 441 -52.97 -7.65 -53.90
N ASP A 442 -52.23 -8.74 -53.82
CA ASP A 442 -51.74 -9.49 -54.99
C ASP A 442 -51.83 -11.01 -54.78
N ASP A 443 -51.17 -11.79 -55.64
CA ASP A 443 -51.16 -13.26 -55.60
C ASP A 443 -50.51 -13.81 -54.31
N ALA A 444 -49.59 -13.07 -53.67
CA ALA A 444 -48.96 -13.45 -52.41
C ALA A 444 -49.85 -13.10 -51.20
N GLY A 445 -50.69 -12.07 -51.32
CA GLY A 445 -51.81 -11.81 -50.45
C GLY A 445 -52.04 -10.35 -50.13
N MET A 446 -52.60 -10.07 -48.94
CA MET A 446 -52.85 -8.71 -48.48
C MET A 446 -51.63 -8.17 -47.74
N HIS A 447 -50.98 -7.16 -48.30
CA HIS A 447 -49.83 -6.49 -47.71
C HIS A 447 -50.28 -5.32 -46.84
N MET A 448 -49.89 -5.35 -45.58
CA MET A 448 -50.24 -4.33 -44.60
C MET A 448 -49.01 -3.74 -43.94
N VAL A 449 -49.06 -2.45 -43.67
CA VAL A 449 -48.12 -1.78 -42.78
C VAL A 449 -48.88 -1.37 -41.53
N ILE A 450 -48.51 -1.96 -40.40
CA ILE A 450 -49.10 -1.67 -39.09
C ILE A 450 -48.14 -0.75 -38.34
N SER A 451 -48.60 0.44 -37.99
CA SER A 451 -47.87 1.33 -37.09
C SER A 451 -48.01 0.79 -35.67
N ALA A 452 -46.89 0.57 -34.99
CA ALA A 452 -46.85 0.04 -33.64
C ALA A 452 -45.95 0.89 -32.73
N THR A 453 -46.25 0.86 -31.44
CA THR A 453 -45.41 1.41 -30.38
C THR A 453 -45.11 0.31 -29.38
N LEU A 454 -43.87 0.22 -28.92
CA LEU A 454 -43.45 -0.70 -27.87
C LEU A 454 -42.73 0.06 -26.77
N ALA A 455 -43.27 -0.02 -25.55
CA ALA A 455 -42.60 0.46 -24.34
C ALA A 455 -41.58 -0.59 -23.86
N ASN A 456 -40.34 -0.15 -23.62
CA ASN A 456 -39.30 -0.97 -23.02
C ASN A 456 -39.15 -0.57 -21.54
N PRO A 457 -39.58 -1.44 -20.60
CA PRO A 457 -39.45 -1.17 -19.17
C PRO A 457 -38.03 -1.43 -18.65
N SER A 458 -37.12 -1.95 -19.47
CA SER A 458 -35.78 -2.32 -19.02
C SER A 458 -34.81 -1.16 -19.00
N THR A 459 -33.84 -1.23 -18.08
CA THR A 459 -32.63 -0.40 -18.09
C THR A 459 -31.72 -0.74 -19.28
N ILE A 460 -31.92 -1.92 -19.89
CA ILE A 460 -31.22 -2.36 -21.09
C ILE A 460 -32.00 -1.97 -22.34
N GLY A 461 -31.30 -1.40 -23.31
CA GLY A 461 -31.77 -1.10 -24.65
C GLY A 461 -30.91 -1.79 -25.70
N MET A 462 -31.42 -1.86 -26.92
CA MET A 462 -30.71 -2.45 -28.05
C MET A 462 -31.34 -2.05 -29.38
N THR A 463 -30.60 -2.20 -30.47
CA THR A 463 -31.17 -2.18 -31.81
C THR A 463 -31.25 -3.61 -32.34
N ILE A 464 -32.46 -4.05 -32.65
CA ILE A 464 -32.73 -5.38 -33.22
C ILE A 464 -32.86 -5.23 -34.74
N PRO A 465 -31.94 -5.82 -35.54
CA PRO A 465 -31.95 -5.64 -36.99
C PRO A 465 -33.25 -6.12 -37.66
N LEU A 466 -33.81 -7.22 -37.17
CA LEU A 466 -35.04 -7.82 -37.67
C LEU A 466 -35.81 -8.46 -36.52
N SER A 467 -37.08 -8.11 -36.37
CA SER A 467 -37.99 -8.71 -35.40
C SER A 467 -39.24 -9.22 -36.11
N THR A 468 -39.65 -10.45 -35.79
CA THR A 468 -40.83 -11.09 -36.37
C THR A 468 -41.92 -11.23 -35.32
N PHE A 469 -43.14 -10.90 -35.69
CA PHE A 469 -44.33 -10.98 -34.85
C PHE A 469 -45.40 -11.77 -35.58
N ASN A 470 -46.08 -12.68 -34.90
CA ASN A 470 -47.31 -13.28 -35.41
C ASN A 470 -48.46 -12.32 -35.17
N THR A 471 -49.11 -11.87 -36.25
CA THR A 471 -50.32 -11.06 -36.16
C THR A 471 -51.55 -11.95 -36.02
N GLY A 472 -52.54 -11.48 -35.27
CA GLY A 472 -53.78 -12.19 -34.98
C GLY A 472 -55.01 -11.30 -35.14
N PHE A 473 -56.15 -11.93 -35.42
CA PHE A 473 -57.46 -11.31 -35.43
C PHE A 473 -58.50 -12.30 -34.91
N HIS A 474 -59.24 -11.94 -33.86
CA HIS A 474 -60.27 -12.79 -33.23
C HIS A 474 -59.75 -14.20 -32.87
N GLY A 475 -58.48 -14.30 -32.43
CA GLY A 475 -57.85 -15.57 -32.04
C GLY A 475 -57.31 -16.42 -33.21
N LEU A 476 -57.36 -15.91 -34.44
CA LEU A 476 -56.77 -16.55 -35.62
C LEU A 476 -55.47 -15.85 -36.02
N THR A 477 -54.39 -16.63 -36.14
CA THR A 477 -53.10 -16.13 -36.63
C THR A 477 -53.18 -15.80 -38.12
N LEU A 478 -52.93 -14.55 -38.47
CA LEU A 478 -52.96 -14.03 -39.85
C LEU A 478 -51.65 -14.29 -40.60
N GLY A 479 -50.55 -14.34 -39.86
CA GLY A 479 -49.21 -14.55 -40.42
C GLY A 479 -48.15 -13.63 -39.81
N PRO A 480 -46.89 -13.79 -40.23
CA PRO A 480 -45.78 -13.00 -39.71
C PRO A 480 -45.84 -11.55 -40.19
N ALA A 481 -45.45 -10.65 -39.30
CA ALA A 481 -45.18 -9.25 -39.55
C ALA A 481 -43.77 -8.91 -39.08
N VAL A 482 -43.05 -8.14 -39.88
CA VAL A 482 -41.62 -7.90 -39.69
C VAL A 482 -41.37 -6.42 -39.39
N ALA A 483 -40.67 -6.16 -38.29
CA ALA A 483 -40.07 -4.87 -37.98
C ALA A 483 -38.57 -4.92 -38.32
N ALA A 484 -38.11 -4.00 -39.17
CA ALA A 484 -36.69 -3.83 -39.47
C ALA A 484 -36.11 -2.70 -38.61
N GLY A 485 -34.95 -2.94 -38.00
CA GLY A 485 -34.24 -1.95 -37.17
C GLY A 485 -35.03 -1.48 -35.95
N LEU A 486 -35.74 -2.39 -35.27
CA LEU A 486 -36.47 -2.06 -34.05
C LEU A 486 -35.49 -1.61 -32.97
N VAL A 487 -35.56 -0.34 -32.60
CA VAL A 487 -34.81 0.19 -31.46
C VAL A 487 -35.64 -0.03 -30.20
N LEU A 488 -35.03 -0.56 -29.15
CA LEU A 488 -35.57 -0.59 -27.79
C LEU A 488 -34.81 0.45 -26.97
N VAL A 489 -35.42 1.62 -26.78
CA VAL A 489 -34.85 2.69 -25.94
C VAL A 489 -35.01 2.31 -24.47
N PRO A 490 -33.95 2.32 -23.63
CA PRO A 490 -34.05 2.08 -22.19
C PRO A 490 -35.12 2.96 -21.52
N HIS A 491 -36.00 2.36 -20.71
CA HIS A 491 -37.13 3.04 -20.06
C HIS A 491 -38.00 3.93 -20.99
N GLY A 492 -37.95 3.68 -22.30
CA GLY A 492 -38.53 4.52 -23.34
C GLY A 492 -39.60 3.81 -24.15
N SER A 493 -40.22 4.54 -25.07
CA SER A 493 -41.15 3.99 -26.05
C SER A 493 -40.60 4.18 -27.46
N SER A 494 -40.73 3.15 -28.29
CA SER A 494 -40.22 3.15 -29.65
C SER A 494 -41.37 2.91 -30.62
N SER A 495 -41.50 3.78 -31.62
CA SER A 495 -42.49 3.63 -32.69
C SER A 495 -41.83 3.04 -33.94
N PHE A 496 -42.50 2.08 -34.57
CA PHE A 496 -41.98 1.34 -35.71
C PHE A 496 -43.11 0.83 -36.59
N ALA A 497 -42.74 0.38 -37.79
CA ALA A 497 -43.66 -0.23 -38.74
C ALA A 497 -43.49 -1.76 -38.75
N LEU A 498 -44.60 -2.46 -38.65
CA LEU A 498 -44.71 -3.90 -38.85
C LEU A 498 -45.21 -4.15 -40.28
N ASN A 499 -44.36 -4.72 -41.12
CA ASN A 499 -44.72 -5.13 -42.47
C ASN A 499 -45.28 -6.55 -42.44
N ALA A 500 -46.59 -6.68 -42.61
CA ALA A 500 -47.31 -7.95 -42.58
C ALA A 500 -47.78 -8.34 -43.98
N THR A 501 -47.71 -9.64 -44.28
CA THR A 501 -48.36 -10.23 -45.46
C THR A 501 -49.31 -11.31 -45.00
N ILE A 502 -50.62 -11.07 -45.18
CA ILE A 502 -51.64 -12.09 -44.89
C ILE A 502 -51.78 -12.96 -46.15
N ALA A 503 -51.26 -14.19 -46.06
CA ALA A 503 -51.30 -15.13 -47.17
C ALA A 503 -52.74 -15.58 -47.47
N THR A 504 -53.07 -15.69 -48.76
CA THR A 504 -54.39 -16.14 -49.26
C THR A 504 -54.61 -17.64 -49.13
N GLY A 505 -53.57 -18.41 -48.75
CA GLY A 505 -53.55 -19.88 -48.75
C GLY A 505 -53.99 -20.59 -47.46
N LEU A 506 -54.40 -19.88 -46.41
CA LEU A 506 -54.77 -20.47 -45.12
C LEU A 506 -56.23 -21.01 -45.08
N GLY A 507 -56.85 -21.44 -46.18
CA GLY A 507 -58.26 -21.89 -46.18
C GLY A 507 -59.27 -20.76 -46.42
N ASP A 508 -60.52 -20.86 -45.93
CA ASP A 508 -61.57 -19.86 -46.20
C ASP A 508 -61.44 -18.61 -45.30
N PHE A 509 -60.40 -17.81 -45.55
CA PHE A 509 -60.11 -16.54 -44.86
C PHE A 509 -61.01 -15.37 -45.31
N ARG A 510 -61.97 -15.61 -46.22
CA ARG A 510 -62.89 -14.58 -46.73
C ARG A 510 -63.63 -13.82 -45.63
N PRO A 511 -64.11 -14.43 -44.53
CA PRO A 511 -64.76 -13.70 -43.44
C PRO A 511 -63.83 -12.74 -42.69
N ILE A 512 -62.55 -13.10 -42.55
CA ILE A 512 -61.53 -12.30 -41.86
C ILE A 512 -61.13 -11.10 -42.71
N LEU A 513 -60.82 -11.34 -43.99
CA LEU A 513 -60.52 -10.28 -44.95
C LEU A 513 -61.73 -9.34 -45.12
N THR A 514 -62.94 -9.89 -45.15
CA THR A 514 -64.17 -9.08 -45.20
C THR A 514 -64.32 -8.23 -43.94
N GLY A 515 -64.06 -8.77 -42.73
CA GLY A 515 -64.13 -8.02 -41.48
C GLY A 515 -63.11 -6.89 -41.39
N ILE A 516 -61.83 -7.17 -41.67
CA ILE A 516 -60.76 -6.16 -41.67
C ILE A 516 -61.02 -5.07 -42.72
N PHE A 517 -61.48 -5.47 -43.92
CA PHE A 517 -61.78 -4.55 -45.01
C PHE A 517 -63.04 -3.72 -44.77
N GLN A 518 -64.10 -4.31 -44.21
CA GLN A 518 -65.30 -3.58 -43.79
C GLN A 518 -64.99 -2.55 -42.69
N ASN A 519 -64.19 -2.93 -41.69
CA ASN A 519 -63.76 -2.01 -40.65
C ASN A 519 -62.92 -0.86 -41.23
N ALA A 520 -62.00 -1.18 -42.16
CA ALA A 520 -61.19 -0.18 -42.84
C ALA A 520 -62.04 0.84 -43.63
N ILE A 521 -63.05 0.37 -44.38
CA ILE A 521 -63.97 1.25 -45.12
C ILE A 521 -64.90 2.03 -44.19
N GLY A 522 -65.37 1.38 -43.12
CA GLY A 522 -66.32 1.96 -42.17
C GLY A 522 -65.69 2.90 -41.15
N GLY A 523 -64.37 3.07 -41.14
CA GLY A 523 -63.66 3.86 -40.13
C GLY A 523 -63.75 3.26 -38.71
N VAL A 524 -64.01 1.96 -38.62
CA VAL A 524 -64.13 1.23 -37.35
C VAL A 524 -62.76 0.66 -36.97
N PRO A 525 -62.31 0.80 -35.71
CA PRO A 525 -61.07 0.17 -35.27
C PRO A 525 -61.11 -1.36 -35.42
N THR A 526 -60.07 -1.94 -36.01
CA THR A 526 -59.90 -3.40 -36.14
C THR A 526 -59.08 -3.92 -34.95
N PRO A 527 -59.63 -4.81 -34.10
CA PRO A 527 -58.90 -5.40 -32.97
C PRO A 527 -57.88 -6.44 -33.49
N LEU A 528 -56.70 -5.96 -33.86
CA LEU A 528 -55.55 -6.79 -34.19
C LEU A 528 -54.72 -7.05 -32.92
N ASP A 529 -54.16 -8.25 -32.82
CA ASP A 529 -53.12 -8.57 -31.85
C ASP A 529 -51.82 -8.93 -32.57
N ALA A 530 -50.69 -8.79 -31.88
CA ALA A 530 -49.39 -9.21 -32.37
C ALA A 530 -48.56 -9.77 -31.22
N GLN A 531 -47.90 -10.89 -31.45
CA GLN A 531 -47.03 -11.54 -30.47
C GLN A 531 -45.68 -11.83 -31.10
N GLY A 532 -44.59 -11.49 -30.41
CA GLY A 532 -43.24 -11.80 -30.89
C GLY A 532 -43.10 -13.30 -31.10
N THR A 533 -42.60 -13.70 -32.28
CA THR A 533 -42.15 -15.08 -32.48
C THR A 533 -40.77 -15.19 -31.87
N GLY A 534 -40.51 -16.21 -31.05
CA GLY A 534 -39.15 -16.48 -30.57
C GLY A 534 -38.16 -16.45 -31.73
N ALA A 535 -36.93 -15.99 -31.50
CA ALA A 535 -35.87 -16.16 -32.48
C ALA A 535 -35.74 -17.66 -32.80
N PRO A 536 -35.55 -18.04 -34.08
CA PRO A 536 -35.29 -19.43 -34.43
C PRO A 536 -34.05 -20.00 -33.71
#